data_AF-A0ABD0LAL3-F1
#
_entry.id   AF-A0ABD0LAL3-F1
#
_cell.length_a   1.000
_cell.length_b   1.000
_cell.length_c   1.000
_cell.angle_alpha   90.00
_cell.angle_beta   90.00
_cell.angle_gamma   90.00
#
_symmetry.space_group_name_H-M   'P 1'
#
loop_
_entity.id
_entity.type
_entity.pdbx_description
1 polymer ?
#
loop_
_entity_poly.entity_id
_entity_poly.type
_entity_poly.pdbx_seq_one_letter_code
_entity_poly.pdbx_strand_id
1 'polypeptide(L)'
;YPKQKKKKNLCKFCKNNKEDKKVYEGHNLKDEHGRVVCPKLRQFTCPLCSGTGDYAHTIKYCPVSDKVDHALIMEARREVQRINNMKRRRGKPPRC
;
A
#
# COMPACT_ATOMS: atom_id res chain seq x y z
N TYR A 1 27.07 -10.03 27.62
CA TYR A 1 25.89 -9.25 27.17
C TYR A 1 25.41 -9.76 25.81
N PRO A 2 24.18 -10.32 25.70
CA PRO A 2 23.64 -10.72 24.41
C PRO A 2 23.26 -9.47 23.61
N LYS A 3 23.88 -9.28 22.44
CA LYS A 3 23.57 -8.17 21.53
C LYS A 3 22.17 -8.37 20.96
N GLN A 4 21.18 -7.66 21.51
CA GLN A 4 19.82 -7.63 20.99
C GLN A 4 19.86 -7.12 19.54
N LYS A 5 19.67 -8.01 18.57
CA LYS A 5 19.49 -7.65 17.16
C LYS A 5 18.24 -6.78 17.07
N LYS A 6 18.39 -5.46 16.90
CA LYS A 6 17.28 -4.58 16.53
C LYS A 6 16.60 -5.20 15.31
N LYS A 7 15.33 -5.60 15.46
CA LYS A 7 14.50 -6.00 14.32
C LYS A 7 14.54 -4.83 13.35
N LYS A 8 15.14 -5.03 12.17
CA LYS A 8 15.21 -3.97 11.15
C LYS A 8 13.78 -3.63 10.77
N ASN A 9 13.41 -2.36 10.93
CA ASN A 9 12.10 -1.87 10.53
C ASN A 9 12.02 -1.91 9.01
N LEU A 10 11.58 -3.04 8.44
CA LEU A 10 11.60 -3.27 7.00
C LEU A 10 10.19 -3.42 6.48
N CYS A 11 9.73 -2.40 5.76
CA CYS A 11 8.44 -2.38 5.10
C CYS A 11 8.49 -3.23 3.83
N LYS A 12 7.98 -4.47 3.94
CA LYS A 12 7.86 -5.39 2.80
C LYS A 12 7.06 -4.82 1.64
N PHE A 13 6.04 -3.99 1.92
CA PHE A 13 5.20 -3.36 0.89
C PHE A 13 5.99 -2.36 0.05
N CYS A 14 6.67 -1.41 0.69
CA CYS A 14 7.52 -0.43 0.00
C CYS A 14 8.66 -1.11 -0.75
N LYS A 15 9.29 -2.14 -0.14
CA LYS A 15 10.31 -2.94 -0.82
C LYS A 15 9.78 -3.62 -2.09
N ASN A 16 8.57 -4.20 -2.04
CA ASN A 16 7.95 -4.83 -3.20
C ASN A 16 7.61 -3.82 -4.31
N ASN A 17 7.24 -2.59 -3.94
CA ASN A 17 7.01 -1.49 -4.88
C ASN A 17 8.29 -0.84 -5.41
N LYS A 18 9.47 -1.42 -5.10
CA LYS A 18 10.80 -0.92 -5.51
C LYS A 18 11.06 0.53 -5.06
N GLU A 19 10.52 0.90 -3.90
CA GLU A 19 10.84 2.17 -3.26
C GLU A 19 12.30 2.21 -2.82
N ASP A 20 12.82 3.42 -2.63
CA ASP A 20 14.18 3.62 -2.14
C ASP A 20 14.46 2.91 -0.82
N LYS A 21 15.70 2.47 -0.66
CA LYS A 21 16.17 1.79 0.56
C LYS A 21 15.89 2.60 1.82
N LYS A 22 16.13 3.91 1.77
CA LYS A 22 15.81 4.82 2.88
C LYS A 22 14.33 4.81 3.28
N VAL A 23 13.43 4.59 2.32
CA VAL A 23 11.99 4.58 2.55
C VAL A 23 11.54 3.26 3.17
N TYR A 24 11.94 2.12 2.58
CA TYR A 24 11.48 0.82 3.09
C TYR A 24 12.19 0.38 4.38
N GLU A 25 13.38 0.89 4.69
CA GLU A 25 14.07 0.65 5.97
C GLU A 25 13.66 1.63 7.08
N GLY A 26 12.81 2.62 6.77
CA GLY A 26 12.37 3.64 7.73
C GLY A 26 11.15 3.24 8.58
N HIS A 27 10.43 2.18 8.23
CA HIS A 27 9.19 1.79 8.92
C HIS A 27 8.84 0.31 8.69
N ASN A 28 7.93 -0.24 9.49
CA ASN A 28 7.34 -1.56 9.28
C ASN A 28 6.05 -1.49 8.43
N LEU A 29 5.60 -2.62 7.88
CA LEU A 29 4.30 -2.65 7.19
C LEU A 29 3.13 -2.50 8.18
N LYS A 30 3.20 -3.26 9.28
CA LYS A 30 2.21 -3.28 10.37
C LYS A 30 2.92 -3.12 11.72
N ASP A 31 2.20 -2.61 12.72
CA ASP A 31 2.65 -2.57 14.12
C ASP A 31 2.39 -3.90 14.84
N GLU A 32 2.71 -3.95 16.14
CA GLU A 32 2.51 -5.12 17.00
C GLU A 32 1.03 -5.46 17.22
N HIS A 33 0.13 -4.50 17.01
CA HIS A 33 -1.32 -4.67 17.07
C HIS A 33 -1.94 -5.03 15.72
N GLY A 34 -1.13 -5.23 14.68
CA GLY A 34 -1.59 -5.59 13.33
C GLY A 34 -2.13 -4.44 12.48
N ARG A 35 -2.09 -3.20 12.98
CA ARG A 35 -2.52 -1.99 12.28
C ARG A 35 -1.47 -1.59 11.25
N VAL A 36 -1.91 -1.10 10.09
CA VAL A 36 -1.00 -0.69 9.02
C VAL A 36 -0.32 0.63 9.38
N VAL A 37 1.01 0.64 9.47
CA VAL A 37 1.80 1.85 9.77
C VAL A 37 2.51 2.41 8.54
N CYS A 38 2.55 1.66 7.43
CA CYS A 38 3.15 2.14 6.19
C CYS A 38 2.39 3.36 5.63
N PRO A 39 3.01 4.55 5.54
CA PRO A 39 2.31 5.77 5.12
C PRO A 39 1.76 5.67 3.70
N LYS A 40 2.44 4.96 2.80
CA LYS A 40 1.97 4.73 1.42
C LYS A 40 0.72 3.86 1.38
N LEU A 41 0.68 2.79 2.16
CA LEU A 41 -0.48 1.92 2.21
C LEU A 41 -1.64 2.59 2.96
N ARG A 42 -1.36 3.36 4.03
CA ARG A 42 -2.38 4.12 4.79
C ARG A 42 -3.16 5.11 3.93
N GLN A 43 -2.54 5.70 2.92
CA GLN A 43 -3.19 6.62 1.98
C GLN A 43 -4.02 5.90 0.91
N PHE A 44 -3.90 4.57 0.80
CA PHE A 44 -4.67 3.78 -0.14
C PHE A 44 -6.03 3.44 0.46
N THR A 45 -7.09 3.95 -0.17
CA THR A 45 -8.47 3.56 0.14
C THR A 45 -8.89 2.43 -0.78
N CYS A 46 -9.30 1.31 -0.19
CA CYS A 46 -9.79 0.17 -0.96
C CYS A 46 -11.13 0.52 -1.64
N PRO A 47 -11.26 0.44 -2.97
CA PRO A 47 -12.51 0.79 -3.66
C PRO A 47 -13.65 -0.23 -3.45
N LEU A 48 -13.38 -1.40 -2.85
CA LEU A 48 -14.40 -2.42 -2.60
C LEU A 48 -15.10 -2.25 -1.25
N CYS A 49 -14.36 -1.83 -0.21
CA CYS A 49 -14.87 -1.76 1.16
C CYS A 49 -14.54 -0.46 1.87
N SER A 50 -13.91 0.49 1.17
CA SER A 50 -13.49 1.80 1.70
C SER A 50 -12.48 1.76 2.85
N GLY A 51 -11.86 0.59 3.11
CA GLY A 51 -10.82 0.45 4.13
C GLY A 51 -9.60 1.32 3.83
N THR A 52 -9.19 2.13 4.81
CA THR A 52 -8.09 3.11 4.72
C THR A 52 -7.39 3.27 6.07
N GLY A 53 -6.28 4.02 6.12
CA GLY A 53 -5.54 4.27 7.36
C GLY A 53 -5.03 2.98 8.02
N ASP A 54 -5.44 2.75 9.27
CA ASP A 54 -5.05 1.57 10.08
C ASP A 54 -5.51 0.25 9.46
N TYR A 55 -6.63 0.28 8.73
CA TYR A 55 -7.27 -0.86 8.08
C TYR A 55 -6.98 -0.94 6.57
N ALA A 56 -6.07 -0.10 6.07
CA ALA A 56 -5.74 -0.08 4.66
C ALA A 56 -5.19 -1.42 4.17
N HIS A 57 -5.58 -1.82 2.97
CA HIS A 57 -5.16 -3.06 2.33
C HIS A 57 -5.30 -2.92 0.83
N THR A 58 -4.58 -3.74 0.05
CA THR A 58 -4.77 -3.77 -1.40
C THR A 58 -5.98 -4.61 -1.76
N ILE A 59 -6.53 -4.41 -2.98
CA ILE A 59 -7.72 -5.13 -3.48
C ILE A 59 -7.59 -6.66 -3.33
N LYS A 60 -6.38 -7.21 -3.52
CA LYS A 60 -6.11 -8.65 -3.38
C LYS A 60 -6.36 -9.19 -1.96
N TYR A 61 -6.12 -8.37 -0.94
CA TYR A 61 -6.25 -8.75 0.47
C TYR A 61 -7.49 -8.12 1.10
N CYS A 62 -8.49 -7.80 0.28
CA CYS A 62 -9.74 -7.23 0.76
C CYS A 62 -10.59 -8.32 1.42
N PRO A 63 -11.07 -8.13 2.66
CA PRO A 63 -11.84 -9.16 3.36
C PRO A 63 -13.20 -9.47 2.70
N VAL A 64 -13.65 -8.61 1.79
CA VAL A 64 -14.88 -8.83 1.01
C VAL A 64 -14.59 -9.35 -0.39
N SER A 65 -13.34 -9.52 -0.82
CA SER A 65 -13.02 -9.94 -2.20
C SER A 65 -13.70 -11.23 -2.60
N ASP A 66 -13.86 -12.16 -1.65
CA ASP A 66 -14.43 -13.49 -1.93
C ASP A 66 -15.96 -13.48 -1.90
N LYS A 67 -16.56 -12.37 -1.43
CA LYS A 67 -18.02 -12.19 -1.31
C LYS A 67 -18.60 -11.31 -2.41
N VAL A 68 -17.76 -10.68 -3.22
CA VAL A 68 -18.18 -9.77 -4.28
C VAL A 68 -17.99 -10.40 -5.65
N ASP A 69 -18.80 -9.95 -6.61
CA ASP A 69 -18.67 -10.38 -8.00
C ASP A 69 -17.28 -10.04 -8.56
N HIS A 70 -16.69 -10.98 -9.30
CA HIS A 70 -15.39 -10.81 -9.94
C HIS A 70 -15.36 -9.62 -10.92
N ALA A 71 -16.48 -9.29 -11.56
CA ALA A 71 -16.62 -8.09 -12.39
C ALA A 71 -16.39 -6.81 -11.58
N LEU A 72 -16.94 -6.72 -10.36
CA LEU A 72 -16.73 -5.58 -9.46
C LEU A 72 -15.27 -5.48 -9.01
N ILE A 73 -14.59 -6.61 -8.75
CA ILE A 73 -13.15 -6.64 -8.45
C ILE A 73 -12.33 -6.08 -9.62
N MET A 74 -12.69 -6.42 -10.85
CA MET A 74 -12.00 -5.93 -12.04
C MET A 74 -12.23 -4.45 -12.27
N GLU A 75 -13.45 -3.95 -12.02
CA GLU A 75 -13.75 -2.52 -12.08
C GLU A 75 -12.97 -1.73 -11.02
N ALA A 76 -12.94 -2.21 -9.77
CA ALA A 76 -12.11 -1.66 -8.71
C ALA A 76 -10.62 -1.57 -9.09
N ARG A 77 -10.08 -2.59 -9.75
CA ARG A 77 -8.68 -2.58 -10.25
C ARG A 77 -8.47 -1.52 -11.33
N ARG A 78 -9.41 -1.39 -12.27
CA ARG A 78 -9.35 -0.35 -13.32
C ARG A 78 -9.38 1.05 -12.72
N GLU A 79 -10.19 1.27 -11.69
CA GLU A 79 -10.26 2.57 -11.04
C GLU A 79 -8.94 2.97 -10.38
N VAL A 80 -8.31 2.05 -9.65
CA VAL A 80 -6.96 2.28 -9.09
C VAL A 80 -5.94 2.60 -10.18
N GLN A 81 -6.02 1.95 -11.34
CA GLN A 81 -5.15 2.26 -12.48
C GLN A 81 -5.39 3.68 -13.03
N ARG A 82 -6.66 4.12 -13.15
CA ARG A 82 -6.99 5.50 -13.58
C ARG A 82 -6.40 6.53 -12.63
N ILE A 83 -6.60 6.36 -11.32
CA ILE A 83 -6.08 7.26 -10.28
C ILE A 83 -4.55 7.34 -10.36
N ASN A 84 -3.88 6.19 -10.49
CA ASN A 84 -2.42 6.15 -10.59
C ASN A 84 -1.90 6.83 -11.87
N ASN A 85 -2.60 6.67 -13.00
CA ASN A 85 -2.24 7.33 -14.25
C ASN A 85 -2.41 8.86 -14.17
N MET A 86 -3.45 9.35 -13.50
CA MET A 86 -3.63 10.79 -13.24
C MET A 86 -2.50 11.34 -12.37
N LYS A 87 -2.07 10.62 -11.32
CA LYS A 87 -0.94 11.02 -10.46
C LYS A 87 0.39 11.07 -11.22
N ARG A 88 0.62 10.16 -12.17
CA ARG A 88 1.83 10.15 -13.01
C ARG A 88 1.97 11.36 -13.92
N ARG A 89 0.85 11.90 -14.44
CA ARG A 89 0.88 13.10 -15.31
C ARG A 89 1.26 14.37 -14.55
N ARG A 90 0.91 14.48 -13.27
CA ARG A 90 1.20 15.66 -12.43
C ARG A 90 2.68 15.78 -12.01
N GLY A 91 3.47 14.72 -12.14
CA GLY A 91 4.88 14.70 -11.73
C GLY A 91 5.90 14.78 -12.88
N LYS A 92 5.44 14.91 -14.14
CA LYS A 92 6.34 15.04 -15.28
C LYS A 92 6.53 16.54 -15.56
N PRO A 93 7.74 17.12 -15.39
CA PRO A 93 7.99 18.49 -15.83
C PRO A 93 7.70 18.59 -17.34
N PRO A 94 7.28 19.77 -17.85
CA PRO A 94 7.18 19.96 -19.29
C PRO A 94 8.51 19.54 -19.93
N ARG A 95 8.43 18.78 -21.03
CA ARG A 95 9.64 18.52 -21.83
C ARG A 95 10.06 19.87 -22.40
N CYS A 96 11.27 20.30 -22.07
CA CYS A 96 11.98 21.32 -22.84
C CYS A 96 12.21 20.80 -24.27
#